data_AF-W4DB05-F1
#
_entry.id   AF-W4DB05-F1
#
_cell.length_a   1.000
_cell.length_b   1.000
_cell.length_c   1.000
_cell.angle_alpha   90.00
_cell.angle_beta   90.00
_cell.angle_gamma   90.00
#
_symmetry.space_group_name_H-M   'P 1'
#
loop_
_entity.id
_entity.type
_entity.pdbx_description
1 polymer ?
#
loop_
_entity_poly.entity_id
_entity_poly.type
_entity_poly.pdbx_seq_one_letter_code
_entity_poly.pdbx_strand_id
1 'polypeptide(L)' 'MMNLTKDLAKLIRLTGDRAKLDAKANGTYIVYKTNEGQIVREYSTGEIEKMNEQDFIHE' A
#
# COMPACT_ATOMS: atom_id res chain seq x y z
N MET A 1 -12.85 25.99 -10.41
CA MET A 1 -11.63 25.50 -11.07
C MET A 1 -11.19 24.24 -10.32
N MET A 2 -11.37 23.06 -10.90
CA MET A 2 -10.96 21.79 -10.28
C MET A 2 -9.44 21.84 -10.09
N ASN A 3 -8.99 21.75 -8.84
CA ASN A 3 -7.56 21.60 -8.55
C ASN A 3 -7.23 20.13 -8.82
N LEU A 4 -6.99 19.80 -10.08
CA LEU A 4 -6.70 18.44 -10.56
C LEU A 4 -5.71 17.68 -9.66
N THR A 5 -4.73 18.39 -9.11
CA THR A 5 -3.74 17.85 -8.16
C THR A 5 -4.33 17.47 -6.79
N LYS A 6 -5.29 18.24 -6.26
CA LYS A 6 -5.98 17.93 -5.00
C LYS A 6 -6.95 16.76 -5.16
N ASP A 7 -7.68 16.73 -6.27
CA ASP A 7 -8.63 15.66 -6.55
C ASP A 7 -7.91 14.33 -6.81
N LEU A 8 -6.78 14.36 -7.53
CA LEU A 8 -5.91 13.19 -7.72
C LEU A 8 -5.32 12.68 -6.40
N ALA A 9 -4.80 13.58 -5.56
CA ALA A 9 -4.27 13.20 -4.25
C ALA A 9 -5.35 12.55 -3.36
N LYS A 10 -6.59 13.03 -3.43
CA LYS A 10 -7.73 12.46 -2.71
C LYS A 10 -8.05 11.05 -3.21
N LEU A 11 -8.07 10.83 -4.53
CA LEU A 11 -8.30 9.52 -5.12
C LEU A 11 -7.22 8.52 -4.69
N ILE A 12 -5.94 8.89 -4.79
CA ILE A 12 -4.81 8.04 -4.38
C ILE A 12 -4.96 7.58 -2.92
N ARG A 13 -5.31 8.52 -2.02
CA ARG A 13 -5.53 8.21 -0.61
C ARG A 13 -6.69 7.25 -0.40
N LEU A 14 -7.83 7.52 -1.03
CA LEU A 14 -9.02 6.67 -0.93
C LEU A 14 -8.76 5.24 -1.45
N THR A 15 -8.01 5.10 -2.54
CA THR A 15 -7.61 3.78 -3.06
C THR A 15 -6.75 3.03 -2.05
N GLY A 16 -5.77 3.70 -1.44
CA GLY A 16 -4.93 3.10 -0.38
C GLY A 16 -5.75 2.70 0.85
N ASP A 17 -6.62 3.58 1.33
CA ASP A 17 -7.50 3.31 2.48
C ASP A 17 -8.42 2.11 2.22
N ARG A 18 -8.98 2.01 1.00
CA ARG A 18 -9.83 0.87 0.62
C ARG A 18 -9.04 -0.43 0.55
N ALA A 19 -7.81 -0.40 0.03
CA ALA A 19 -6.92 -1.57 -0.02
C ALA A 19 -6.57 -2.07 1.39
N LYS A 20 -6.22 -1.16 2.31
CA LYS A 20 -5.98 -1.49 3.73
C LYS A 20 -7.21 -2.13 4.38
N LEU A 21 -8.39 -1.55 4.14
CA LEU A 21 -9.64 -2.07 4.69
C LEU A 21 -9.94 -3.49 4.16
N ASP A 22 -9.70 -3.72 2.88
CA ASP A 22 -9.91 -5.03 2.25
C ASP A 22 -8.94 -6.08 2.78
N ALA A 23 -7.67 -5.72 2.91
CA ALA A 23 -6.65 -6.60 3.49
C ALA A 23 -6.99 -6.96 4.94
N LYS A 24 -7.50 -5.99 5.71
CA LYS A 24 -7.96 -6.22 7.08
C LYS A 24 -9.17 -7.15 7.16
N ALA A 25 -10.14 -6.98 6.26
CA ALA A 25 -11.33 -7.83 6.22
C ALA A 25 -10.99 -9.29 5.84
N ASN A 26 -9.99 -9.49 4.99
CA ASN A 26 -9.58 -10.81 4.51
C ASN A 26 -8.40 -11.42 5.27
N GLY A 27 -7.86 -10.74 6.30
CA GLY A 27 -6.71 -11.22 7.06
C GLY A 27 -5.41 -11.33 6.25
N THR A 28 -5.24 -10.50 5.22
CA THR A 28 -4.05 -10.47 4.36
C THR A 28 -3.24 -9.17 4.56
N TYR A 29 -2.24 -8.95 3.72
CA TYR A 29 -1.39 -7.76 3.68
C TYR A 29 -1.56 -6.98 2.37
N ILE A 30 -1.21 -5.70 2.40
CA ILE A 30 -1.02 -4.89 1.19
C ILE A 30 0.47 -4.70 0.92
N VAL A 31 0.84 -4.54 -0.35
CA VAL A 31 2.21 -4.20 -0.75
C VAL A 31 2.21 -2.83 -1.42
N TYR A 32 3.10 -1.93 -0.99
CA TYR A 32 3.24 -0.61 -1.60
C TYR A 32 4.68 -0.12 -1.56
N LYS A 33 4.97 0.87 -2.41
CA LYS A 33 6.26 1.55 -2.47
C LYS A 33 6.25 2.78 -1.57
N THR A 34 7.22 2.90 -0.68
CA THR A 34 7.40 4.07 0.19
C THR A 34 7.97 5.24 -0.61
N ASN A 35 7.92 6.44 -0.04
CA ASN A 35 8.53 7.64 -0.63
C ASN A 35 10.06 7.50 -0.80
N GLU A 36 10.68 6.63 -0.01
CA GLU A 36 12.11 6.30 -0.09
C GLU A 36 12.42 5.29 -1.22
N GLY A 37 11.38 4.82 -1.92
CA GLY A 37 11.49 3.86 -3.01
C GLY A 37 11.57 2.40 -2.57
N GLN A 38 11.50 2.12 -1.25
CA GLN A 38 11.48 0.76 -0.70
C GLN A 38 10.09 0.14 -0.89
N ILE A 39 10.03 -1.16 -1.16
CA ILE A 39 8.78 -1.90 -1.18
C ILE A 39 8.55 -2.49 0.21
N VAL A 40 7.36 -2.28 0.74
CA VAL A 40 6.96 -2.80 2.05
C VAL A 40 5.63 -3.54 1.93
N ARG A 41 5.47 -4.57 2.77
CA ARG A 41 4.19 -5.22 3.01
C ARG A 41 3.66 -4.78 4.38
N GLU A 42 2.41 -4.33 4.41
CA GLU A 42 1.72 -3.93 5.65
C GLU A 42 0.58 -4.91 5.91
N TYR A 43 0.65 -5.60 7.05
CA TYR A 43 -0.32 -6.57 7.49
C TYR A 43 -1.52 -5.90 8.16
N SER A 44 -2.63 -6.63 8.23
CA SER A 44 -3.85 -6.22 8.95
C SER A 44 -3.63 -5.94 10.45
N THR A 45 -2.56 -6.45 11.03
CA THR A 45 -2.09 -6.23 12.41
C THR A 45 -1.42 -4.86 12.60
N GLY A 46 -1.04 -4.20 11.50
CA GLY A 46 -0.21 -2.99 11.51
C GLY A 46 1.29 -3.26 11.45
N GLU A 47 1.71 -4.52 11.37
CA GLU A 47 3.11 -4.87 11.12
C GLU A 47 3.51 -4.48 9.70
N ILE A 48 4.65 -3.81 9.57
CA ILE A 48 5.22 -3.40 8.29
C ILE A 48 6.55 -4.12 8.12
N GLU A 49 6.64 -4.98 7.12
CA GLU A 49 7.88 -5.66 6.76
C GLU A 49 8.44 -5.11 5.45
N LYS A 50 9.74 -4.88 5.43
CA LYS A 50 10.45 -4.48 4.21
C LYS A 50 10.65 -5.72 3.35
N MET A 51 10.23 -5.64 2.08
CA MET A 51 10.51 -6.70 1.12
C MET A 51 11.91 -6.48 0.56
N ASN A 52 12.77 -7.49 0.68
CA ASN A 52 14.07 -7.49 0.01
C ASN A 52 13.89 -8.01 -1.43
N GLU A 53 14.80 -7.66 -2.34
CA GLU A 53 14.74 -8.11 -3.74
C GLU A 53 14.69 -9.64 -3.89
N GLN A 54 15.17 -10.38 -2.87
CA GLN A 54 15.14 -11.84 -2.81
C GLN A 54 13.74 -12.42 -2.51
N ASP A 55 12.84 -11.64 -1.89
CA ASP A 55 11.44 -12.05 -1.64
C ASP A 55 10.58 -12.06 -2.91
N PHE A 56 11.07 -11.48 -4.01
CA PHE A 56 10.40 -11.49 -5.32
C PHE A 56 10.73 -12.72 -6.16
N ILE A 57 11.62 -13.59 -5.68
CA ILE A 57 11.91 -14.86 -6.34
C ILE A 57 10.81 -15.86 -5.92
N HIS A 58 9.75 -15.94 -6.72
CA HIS A 58 8.88 -17.12 -6.73
C HIS A 58 9.54 -18.19 -7.62
N GLU A 59 9.81 -19.36 -7.04
CA GLU A 59 10.12 -20.60 -7.77
C GLU A 59 8.87 -21.15 -8.47
#